data_AF-A0A4R0JBZ6-F1
#
_entry.id   AF-A0A4R0JBZ6-F1
#
_cell.length_a   1.000
_cell.length_b   1.000
_cell.length_c   1.000
_cell.angle_alpha   90.00
_cell.angle_beta   90.00
_cell.angle_gamma   90.00
#
_symmetry.space_group_name_H-M   'P 1'
#
loop_
_entity.id
_entity.type
_entity.pdbx_description
1 polymer ?
#
loop_
_entity_poly.entity_id
_entity_poly.type
_entity_poly.pdbx_seq_one_letter_code
_entity_poly.pdbx_strand_id
1 'polypeptide(L)' 'MTCDVGLRFLDAGKSIDVLPDTVLVESKTAGRAGVADRVLRELQVRPIHVSKYCVAPALLNPDLRSNPWHRTVRLFTRPG' A
#
# COMPACT_ATOMS: atom_id res chain seq x y z
N MET A 1 -2.32 -10.74 -11.58
CA MET A 1 -2.75 -10.06 -10.35
C MET A 1 -2.00 -10.67 -9.19
N THR A 2 -1.61 -9.86 -8.22
CA THR A 2 -1.00 -10.31 -6.97
C THR A 2 -1.71 -9.62 -5.80
N CYS A 3 -1.76 -10.31 -4.67
CA CYS A 3 -2.35 -9.82 -3.43
C CYS A 3 -1.34 -10.07 -2.31
N ASP A 4 -0.88 -9.01 -1.67
CA ASP A 4 -0.06 -9.11 -0.48
C ASP A 4 -0.90 -8.85 0.77
N VAL A 5 -0.72 -9.69 1.77
CA VAL A 5 -1.40 -9.65 3.07
C VAL A 5 -0.37 -9.78 4.19
N GLY A 6 -0.72 -9.35 5.40
CA GLY A 6 0.19 -9.44 6.55
C GLY A 6 1.51 -8.70 6.30
N LEU A 7 1.46 -7.58 5.57
CA LEU A 7 2.64 -6.80 5.24
C LEU A 7 3.28 -6.26 6.52
N ARG A 8 4.59 -6.44 6.63
CA ARG A 8 5.42 -5.91 7.72
C ARG A 8 6.59 -5.15 7.14
N PHE A 9 6.82 -3.95 7.65
CA PHE A 9 8.00 -3.16 7.36
C PHE A 9 8.96 -3.23 8.55
N LEU A 10 10.27 -3.32 8.28
CA LEU A 10 11.29 -3.49 9.31
C LEU A 10 12.60 -2.78 8.94
N ASP A 11 13.25 -2.22 9.95
CA ASP A 11 14.65 -1.82 9.94
C ASP A 11 15.39 -2.42 11.16
N ALA A 12 16.61 -1.94 11.43
CA ALA A 12 17.44 -2.46 12.52
C ALA A 12 16.85 -2.30 13.93
N GLY A 13 15.88 -1.40 14.14
CA GLY A 13 15.33 -1.10 15.47
C GLY A 13 13.81 -1.01 15.54
N LYS A 14 13.11 -1.03 14.41
CA LYS A 14 11.66 -0.82 14.34
C LYS A 14 11.00 -1.82 13.42
N SER A 15 9.77 -2.17 13.77
CA SER A 15 8.87 -2.89 12.88
C SER A 15 7.47 -2.28 12.94
N ILE A 16 6.84 -2.19 11.78
CA ILE A 16 5.47 -1.72 11.63
C ILE A 16 4.69 -2.79 10.88
N ASP A 17 3.68 -3.33 11.54
CA ASP A 17 2.68 -4.18 10.92
C ASP A 17 1.65 -3.30 10.21
N VAL A 18 1.34 -3.64 8.95
CA VAL A 18 0.19 -3.09 8.25
C VAL A 18 -1.09 -3.58 8.93
N LEU A 19 -2.13 -2.76 8.91
CA LEU A 19 -3.45 -3.12 9.45
C LEU A 19 -3.89 -4.53 9.00
N PRO A 20 -4.39 -5.38 9.92
CA PRO A 20 -4.67 -6.79 9.64
C PRO A 20 -5.71 -7.00 8.53
N ASP A 21 -6.65 -6.07 8.37
CA ASP A 21 -7.74 -6.13 7.38
C ASP A 21 -7.39 -5.42 6.06
N THR A 22 -6.09 -5.27 5.76
CA THR A 22 -5.61 -4.60 4.53
C THR A 22 -4.97 -5.60 3.57
N VAL A 23 -5.38 -5.52 2.30
CA VAL A 23 -4.80 -6.26 1.19
C VAL A 23 -4.22 -5.27 0.19
N LEU A 24 -2.95 -5.41 -0.15
CA LEU A 24 -2.35 -4.68 -1.27
C LEU A 24 -2.56 -5.49 -2.55
N VAL A 25 -3.44 -5.01 -3.43
CA VAL A 25 -3.74 -5.66 -4.70
C VAL A 25 -2.98 -4.96 -5.83
N GLU A 26 -2.16 -5.71 -6.56
CA GLU A 26 -1.54 -5.26 -7.79
C GLU A 26 -2.19 -5.99 -8.99
N SER A 27 -2.90 -5.23 -9.80
CA SER A 27 -3.44 -5.67 -11.07
C SER A 27 -2.46 -5.30 -12.19
N LYS A 28 -1.95 -6.32 -12.90
CA LYS A 28 -1.11 -6.14 -14.09
C LYS A 28 -1.97 -6.51 -15.30
N THR A 29 -2.32 -5.51 -16.10
CA THR A 29 -3.13 -5.69 -17.29
C THR A 29 -2.36 -5.21 -18.51
N ALA A 30 -2.28 -6.05 -19.56
CA ALA A 30 -1.74 -5.65 -20.85
C ALA A 30 -2.83 -4.91 -21.66
N GLY A 31 -2.67 -3.61 -21.86
CA GLY A 31 -3.60 -2.79 -22.65
C GLY A 31 -4.77 -2.22 -21.84
N ARG A 32 -6.02 -2.47 -22.27
CA ARG A 32 -7.22 -1.94 -21.60
C ARG A 32 -7.49 -2.64 -20.27
N ALA A 33 -8.14 -1.93 -19.34
CA ALA A 33 -8.54 -2.45 -18.03
C ALA A 33 -9.19 -3.85 -18.10
N GLY A 34 -8.66 -4.79 -17.31
CA GLY A 34 -9.03 -6.20 -17.32
C GLY A 34 -10.16 -6.51 -16.35
N VAL A 35 -10.47 -7.80 -16.20
CA VAL A 35 -11.54 -8.27 -15.30
C VAL A 35 -11.30 -7.83 -13.86
N ALA A 36 -10.07 -7.95 -13.36
CA ALA A 36 -9.71 -7.51 -12.00
C ALA A 36 -9.92 -6.00 -11.82
N ASP A 37 -9.52 -5.18 -12.79
CA ASP A 37 -9.71 -3.73 -12.74
C ASP A 37 -11.20 -3.35 -12.72
N ARG A 38 -12.05 -4.12 -13.40
CA ARG A 38 -13.51 -3.94 -13.38
C ARG A 38 -14.10 -4.27 -12.02
N VAL A 39 -13.77 -5.44 -11.46
CA VAL A 39 -14.26 -5.86 -10.13
C VAL A 39 -13.84 -4.86 -9.06
N LEU A 40 -12.58 -4.40 -9.07
CA LEU A 40 -12.11 -3.38 -8.13
C LEU A 40 -12.88 -2.06 -8.26
N ARG A 41 -13.26 -1.66 -9.48
CA ARG A 41 -14.10 -0.47 -9.72
C ARG A 41 -15.53 -0.66 -9.20
N GLU A 42 -16.12 -1.83 -9.41
CA GLU A 42 -17.46 -2.18 -8.91
C GLU A 42 -17.51 -2.19 -7.37
N LEU A 43 -16.42 -2.65 -6.73
CA LEU A 43 -16.20 -2.56 -5.29
C LEU A 43 -15.82 -1.15 -4.79
N GLN A 44 -15.83 -0.14 -5.68
CA GLN A 44 -15.47 1.25 -5.39
C GLN A 44 -14.05 1.44 -4.84
N VAL A 45 -13.15 0.49 -5.10
CA VAL A 45 -11.73 0.57 -4.73
C VAL A 45 -11.02 1.57 -5.64
N ARG A 46 -10.44 2.61 -5.06
CA ARG A 46 -9.68 3.62 -5.81
C ARG A 46 -8.22 3.20 -5.94
N PRO A 47 -7.62 3.24 -7.15
CA PRO A 47 -6.20 2.94 -7.32
C PRO A 47 -5.32 3.93 -6.55
N ILE A 48 -4.16 3.46 -6.12
CA ILE A 48 -3.13 4.25 -5.47
C ILE A 48 -1.77 3.98 -6.14
N HIS A 49 -0.89 4.99 -6.12
CA HIS A 49 0.52 4.78 -6.42
C HIS A 49 1.23 4.29 -5.15
N VAL A 50 1.93 3.17 -5.25
CA VAL A 50 2.64 2.58 -4.12
C VAL A 50 3.84 1.79 -4.59
N SER A 51 4.94 1.94 -3.87
CA SER A 51 6.09 1.05 -3.91
C SER A 51 6.37 0.63 -2.48
N LYS A 52 6.43 -0.68 -2.22
CA LYS A 52 6.77 -1.23 -0.90
C LYS A 52 8.13 -0.69 -0.42
N TYR A 53 9.10 -0.61 -1.32
CA TYR A 53 10.42 -0.07 -1.02
C TYR A 53 10.40 1.42 -0.70
N CYS A 54 9.59 2.22 -1.40
CA CYS A 54 9.57 3.67 -1.18
C CYS A 54 8.70 4.08 0.01
N VAL A 55 7.65 3.32 0.33
CA VAL A 55 6.80 3.58 1.50
C VAL A 55 7.46 3.13 2.81
N ALA A 56 8.36 2.14 2.77
CA ALA A 56 9.03 1.64 3.97
C ALA A 56 9.81 2.72 4.74
N PRO A 57 10.68 3.54 4.13
CA PRO A 57 11.35 4.64 4.82
C PRO A 57 10.39 5.68 5.40
N ALA A 58 9.28 5.95 4.70
CA ALA A 58 8.25 6.88 5.16
C ALA A 58 7.49 6.36 6.39
N LEU A 59 7.29 5.05 6.50
CA LEU A 59 6.68 4.41 7.66
C LEU A 59 7.65 4.34 8.84
N LEU A 60 8.88 3.90 8.60
CA LEU A 60 9.86 3.62 9.66
C LEU A 60 10.53 4.88 10.23
N ASN A 61 10.56 5.97 9.46
CA ASN A 61 11.16 7.26 9.83
C ASN A 61 10.19 8.43 9.60
N PRO A 62 9.31 8.74 10.57
CA PRO A 62 8.32 9.82 10.46
C PRO A 62 8.89 11.21 10.19
N ASP A 63 10.15 11.47 10.58
CA ASP A 63 10.82 12.75 10.36
C ASP A 63 11.30 12.95 8.90
N LEU A 64 11.29 11.89 8.08
CA LEU A 64 11.63 12.00 6.67
C LEU A 64 10.47 12.58 5.86
N ARG A 65 10.80 13.42 4.88
CA ARG A 65 9.82 13.94 3.93
C ARG A 65 9.20 12.79 3.14
N SER A 66 7.90 12.59 3.33
CA SER A 66 7.14 11.48 2.72
C SER A 66 5.97 11.96 1.87
N ASN A 67 6.01 13.21 1.38
CA ASN A 67 4.93 13.86 0.62
C ASN A 67 4.24 12.98 -0.45
N PRO A 68 4.95 12.24 -1.34
CA PRO A 68 4.28 11.37 -2.33
C PRO A 68 3.58 10.15 -1.72
N TRP A 69 3.93 9.79 -0.47
CA TRP A 69 3.50 8.57 0.22
C TRP A 69 2.51 8.82 1.36
N HIS A 70 2.18 10.07 1.71
CA HIS A 70 1.27 10.40 2.82
C HIS A 70 -0.05 9.63 2.76
N ARG A 71 -0.66 9.54 1.57
CA ARG A 71 -1.91 8.78 1.38
C ARG A 71 -1.71 7.30 1.68
N THR A 72 -0.63 6.70 1.18
CA THR A 72 -0.32 5.27 1.36
C THR A 72 0.01 4.94 2.80
N VAL A 73 0.79 5.79 3.49
CA VAL A 73 1.10 5.65 4.93
C VAL A 73 -0.19 5.58 5.77
N ARG A 74 -1.14 6.48 5.50
CA ARG A 74 -2.45 6.51 6.18
C ARG A 74 -3.35 5.30 5.90
N LEU A 75 -3.13 4.59 4.80
CA LEU A 75 -3.86 3.36 4.49
C LEU A 75 -3.25 2.15 5.20
N PHE A 76 -1.96 2.19 5.52
CA PHE A 76 -1.25 1.07 6.12
C PHE A 76 -1.24 1.10 7.65
N THR A 77 -1.46 2.27 8.24
CA THR A 77 -1.39 2.50 9.69
C THR A 77 -2.67 3.16 10.20
N ARG A 78 -2.96 2.99 11.49
CA ARG A 78 -4.02 3.80 12.13
C ARG A 78 -3.56 5.26 12.18
N PRO A 79 -4.46 6.25 11.99
CA PRO A 79 -4.16 7.62 12.38
C PRO A 79 -3.80 7.63 13.87
N GLY A 80 -2.67 8.26 14.21
CA GLY A 80 -2.33 8.60 15.60
C GLY A 80 -3.14 9.79 16.09
#